data_AF-A0A7C5H6I1-F1
#
_entry.id   AF-A0A7C5H6I1-F1
#
_cell.length_a   1.000
_cell.length_b   1.000
_cell.length_c   1.000
_cell.angle_alpha   90.00
_cell.angle_beta   90.00
_cell.angle_gamma   90.00
#
_symmetry.space_group_name_H-M   'P 1'
#
loop_
_entity.id
_entity.type
_entity.pdbx_description
1 polymer ?
#
loop_
_entity_poly.entity_id
_entity_poly.type
_entity_poly.pdbx_seq_one_letter_code
_entity_poly.pdbx_strand_id
1 'polypeptide(L)'
;DPEGSGEKREGAFYLWTAEEITDLLDPDEAAFFMEAFGIRPEGNAPVDPHGEFIGRNILMRTASDEELAKRFDLSTDEVTRRLEEARSKLFESRLTRPRPGLDDKILVAWNGMMISALAKGALVLRDKKLLDAAERAARFILDTLYDSTTGKLLRSYRNGEASIDGKASDYACMIQALINLYQASLDPEYLSTAIALAETQIERFFDQKQGVFYSTAFDDENAPLRMIEDNDTAEPSPNSISAFNYLRLAAMTGRNELREIALRTINFFSSTLDANPVALPLMLAARAMADTAPAQLIVSGKRSDPVIQRLVEAASRHYQLELTILHANENVEWLPSEAVAIARDHHGQPTARLCAKGQCYPAVIEPEELDTLLRSLG
;
A
#
# COMPACT_ATOMS: atom_id res chain seq x y z
N ASP A 1 1.93 33.67 8.24
CA ASP A 1 2.77 34.76 8.76
C ASP A 1 2.18 35.25 10.07
N PRO A 2 2.95 35.36 11.18
CA PRO A 2 2.47 36.02 12.40
C PRO A 2 2.07 37.49 12.14
N GLU A 3 2.55 38.06 11.04
CA GLU A 3 2.23 39.42 10.58
C GLU A 3 0.90 39.54 9.80
N GLY A 4 0.16 38.44 9.59
CA GLY A 4 -1.21 38.54 9.04
C GLY A 4 -1.30 39.09 7.61
N SER A 5 -0.24 38.99 6.79
CA SER A 5 -0.17 39.54 5.43
C SER A 5 -1.21 38.96 4.44
N GLY A 6 -1.90 37.87 4.80
CA GLY A 6 -2.87 37.20 3.94
C GLY A 6 -2.27 36.44 2.75
N GLU A 7 -0.96 36.52 2.55
CA GLU A 7 -0.24 35.78 1.50
C GLU A 7 -0.04 34.32 1.91
N LYS A 8 -0.43 33.41 1.01
CA LYS A 8 -0.14 31.98 1.15
C LYS A 8 1.33 31.76 0.78
N ARG A 9 2.09 31.14 1.69
CA ARG A 9 3.48 30.72 1.45
C ARG A 9 3.60 29.21 1.64
N GLU A 10 4.35 28.55 0.78
CA GLU A 10 4.55 27.11 0.85
C GLU A 10 5.17 26.70 2.19
N GLY A 11 4.65 25.62 2.80
CA GLY A 11 5.20 25.10 4.06
C GLY A 11 5.03 26.00 5.29
N ALA A 12 4.44 27.19 5.20
CA ALA A 12 4.40 28.19 6.30
C ALA A 12 3.82 27.66 7.62
N PHE A 13 2.91 26.68 7.56
CA PHE A 13 2.38 26.02 8.76
C PHE A 13 3.44 25.17 9.47
N TYR A 14 4.36 24.55 8.73
CA TYR A 14 5.33 23.57 9.22
C TYR A 14 6.74 24.13 9.49
N LEU A 15 7.07 25.29 8.92
CA LEU A 15 8.40 25.91 9.01
C LEU A 15 8.60 26.72 10.29
N TRP A 16 9.86 26.84 10.73
CA TRP A 16 10.24 27.57 11.95
C TRP A 16 11.45 28.47 11.71
N THR A 17 11.46 29.69 12.24
CA THR A 17 12.70 30.44 12.42
C THR A 17 13.45 29.93 13.64
N ALA A 18 14.76 30.18 13.72
CA ALA A 18 15.51 29.89 14.94
C ALA A 18 14.98 30.70 16.14
N GLU A 19 14.56 31.94 15.90
CA GLU A 19 13.98 32.84 16.91
C GLU A 19 12.67 32.28 17.51
N GLU A 20 11.75 31.81 16.67
CA GLU A 20 10.51 31.15 17.14
C GLU A 20 10.79 29.94 18.04
N ILE A 21 11.90 29.22 17.83
CA ILE A 21 12.29 28.07 18.67
C ILE A 21 12.85 28.56 20.00
N THR A 22 13.73 29.56 19.98
CA THR A 22 14.36 30.12 21.20
C THR A 22 13.36 30.89 22.06
N ASP A 23 12.29 31.43 21.48
CA ASP A 23 11.23 32.12 22.22
C ASP A 23 10.26 31.15 22.92
N LEU A 24 10.12 29.94 22.39
CA LEU A 24 9.19 28.93 22.91
C LEU A 24 9.82 27.96 23.92
N LEU A 25 11.13 27.77 23.83
CA LEU A 25 11.89 26.82 24.63
C LEU A 25 12.89 27.56 25.52
N ASP A 26 13.14 27.04 26.72
CA ASP A 26 14.19 27.59 27.57
C ASP A 26 15.57 27.43 26.89
N PRO A 27 16.58 28.27 27.19
CA PRO A 27 17.83 28.31 26.42
C PRO A 27 18.53 26.96 26.23
N ASP A 28 18.58 26.12 27.27
CA ASP A 28 19.20 24.79 27.21
C ASP A 28 18.37 23.81 26.36
N GLU A 29 17.05 23.91 26.42
CA GLU A 29 16.11 23.09 25.64
C GLU A 29 16.14 23.51 24.18
N ALA A 30 16.20 24.81 23.90
CA ALA A 30 16.36 25.37 22.56
C ALA A 30 17.68 24.90 21.93
N ALA A 31 18.82 25.03 22.63
CA ALA A 31 20.11 24.60 22.11
C ALA A 31 20.13 23.09 21.79
N PHE A 32 19.59 22.27 22.70
CA PHE A 32 19.44 20.83 22.49
C PHE A 32 18.54 20.51 21.28
N PHE A 33 17.38 21.16 21.17
CA PHE A 33 16.43 20.94 20.10
C PHE A 33 16.97 21.40 18.74
N MET A 34 17.63 22.55 18.69
CA MET A 34 18.23 23.10 17.49
C MET A 34 19.32 22.16 16.94
N GLU A 35 20.13 21.55 17.82
CA GLU A 35 21.13 20.56 17.42
C GLU A 35 20.47 19.28 16.89
N ALA A 36 19.41 18.80 17.55
CA ALA A 36 18.70 17.59 17.15
C ALA A 36 18.07 17.69 15.74
N PHE A 37 17.63 18.89 15.36
CA PHE A 37 16.92 19.15 14.11
C PHE A 37 17.69 20.01 13.10
N GLY A 38 18.96 20.33 13.39
CA GLY A 38 19.82 21.10 12.51
C GLY A 38 19.26 22.47 12.17
N ILE A 39 18.69 23.15 13.17
CA ILE A 39 18.07 24.47 13.02
C ILE A 39 19.17 25.53 12.93
N ARG A 40 19.05 26.41 11.94
CA ARG A 40 20.01 27.49 11.66
C ARG A 40 19.30 28.85 11.54
N PRO A 41 19.93 29.96 11.95
CA PRO A 41 19.36 31.30 11.76
C PRO A 41 19.01 31.61 10.30
N GLU A 42 19.83 31.15 9.36
CA GLU A 42 19.66 31.34 7.92
C GLU A 42 18.70 30.34 7.25
N GLY A 43 18.20 29.34 7.99
CA GLY A 43 17.41 28.23 7.47
C GLY A 43 18.26 27.01 7.13
N ASN A 44 17.60 25.86 6.95
CA ASN A 44 18.28 24.55 6.79
C ASN A 44 17.89 23.76 5.53
N ALA A 45 17.10 24.35 4.62
CA ALA A 45 16.76 23.73 3.35
C ALA A 45 17.96 23.78 2.38
N PRO A 46 18.46 22.64 1.87
CA PRO A 46 19.63 22.61 0.99
C PRO A 46 19.34 23.16 -0.41
N VAL A 47 18.09 23.08 -0.85
CA VAL A 47 17.63 23.57 -2.16
C VAL A 47 16.29 24.28 -1.95
N ASP A 48 16.22 25.53 -2.37
CA ASP A 48 15.03 26.38 -2.27
C ASP A 48 14.88 27.17 -3.58
N PRO A 49 14.30 26.55 -4.62
CA PRO A 49 14.21 27.17 -5.95
C PRO A 49 13.25 28.36 -5.99
N HIS A 50 12.38 28.49 -4.99
CA HIS A 50 11.36 29.54 -4.90
C HIS A 50 11.67 30.61 -3.85
N GLY A 51 12.72 30.42 -3.03
CA GLY A 51 13.15 31.39 -2.02
C GLY A 51 12.22 31.46 -0.81
N GLU A 52 11.37 30.45 -0.59
CA GLU A 52 10.35 30.44 0.46
C GLU A 52 10.88 29.97 1.82
N PHE A 53 12.08 29.39 1.86
CA PHE A 53 12.71 28.81 3.05
C PHE A 53 13.86 29.65 3.62
N ILE A 54 14.10 30.86 3.09
CA ILE A 54 15.13 31.77 3.62
C ILE A 54 14.85 32.12 5.08
N GLY A 55 15.80 31.83 5.97
CA GLY A 55 15.64 32.04 7.43
C GLY A 55 14.67 31.08 8.11
N ARG A 56 14.19 30.05 7.38
CA ARG A 56 13.18 29.10 7.84
C ARG A 56 13.77 27.69 7.84
N ASN A 57 13.34 26.92 8.83
CA ASN A 57 13.86 25.60 9.12
C ASN A 57 12.75 24.56 9.01
N ILE A 58 13.10 23.46 8.36
CA ILE A 58 12.35 22.21 8.33
C ILE A 58 12.83 21.40 9.53
N LEU A 59 11.90 20.88 10.33
CA LEU A 59 12.25 19.97 11.43
C LEU A 59 12.69 18.61 10.85
N MET A 60 13.97 18.50 10.51
CA MET A 60 14.61 17.30 9.97
C MET A 60 15.58 16.74 11.00
N ARG A 61 15.49 15.45 11.33
CA ARG A 61 16.45 14.84 12.27
C ARG A 61 17.84 14.80 11.67
N THR A 62 18.76 15.57 12.24
CA THR A 62 20.17 15.64 11.81
C THR A 62 21.12 14.91 12.75
N ALA A 63 20.68 14.61 13.97
CA ALA A 63 21.43 13.84 14.95
C ALA A 63 20.60 12.65 15.47
N SER A 64 21.26 11.51 15.65
CA SER A 64 20.67 10.34 16.31
C SER A 64 20.54 10.57 17.81
N ASP A 65 19.72 9.76 18.48
CA ASP A 65 19.53 9.88 19.91
C ASP A 65 20.82 9.51 20.68
N GLU A 66 21.64 8.59 20.14
CA GLU A 66 22.95 8.24 20.68
C GLU A 66 23.97 9.38 20.55
N GLU A 67 23.95 10.10 19.42
CA GLU A 67 24.82 11.26 19.20
C GLU A 67 24.46 12.40 20.17
N LEU A 68 23.17 12.65 20.35
CA LEU A 68 22.66 13.64 21.30
C LEU A 68 22.97 13.23 22.75
N ALA A 69 22.73 11.97 23.12
CA ALA A 69 23.04 11.43 24.44
C ALA A 69 24.51 11.65 24.79
N LYS A 70 25.42 11.32 23.87
CA LYS A 70 26.86 11.53 24.05
C LYS A 70 27.24 13.02 24.13
N ARG A 71 26.64 13.86 23.30
CA ARG A 71 26.99 15.29 23.20
C ARG A 71 26.52 16.08 24.41
N PHE A 72 25.36 15.75 24.95
CA PHE A 72 24.71 16.48 26.05
C PHE A 72 24.85 15.76 27.41
N ASP A 73 25.60 14.65 27.47
CA ASP A 73 25.80 13.82 28.66
C ASP A 73 24.46 13.35 29.28
N LEU A 74 23.60 12.79 28.42
CA LEU A 74 22.27 12.30 28.76
C LEU A 74 22.16 10.80 28.48
N SER A 75 21.15 10.15 29.06
CA SER A 75 20.71 8.84 28.56
C SER A 75 19.86 9.00 27.30
N THR A 76 19.74 7.94 26.49
CA THR A 76 18.85 7.91 25.32
C THR A 76 17.38 8.11 25.70
N ASP A 77 16.96 7.63 26.87
CA ASP A 77 15.60 7.84 27.39
C ASP A 77 15.36 9.31 27.71
N GLU A 78 16.35 10.00 28.28
CA GLU A 78 16.27 11.42 28.60
C GLU A 78 16.28 12.28 27.32
N VAL A 79 17.04 11.89 26.29
CA VAL A 79 16.97 12.49 24.96
C VAL A 79 15.55 12.39 24.39
N THR A 80 14.98 11.18 24.40
CA THR A 80 13.61 10.93 23.90
C THR A 80 12.60 11.82 24.62
N ARG A 81 12.64 11.85 25.96
CA ARG A 81 11.75 12.66 26.80
C ARG A 81 11.86 14.15 26.47
N ARG A 82 13.07 14.71 26.43
CA ARG A 82 13.29 16.14 26.12
C ARG A 82 12.79 16.51 24.72
N LEU A 83 12.99 15.62 23.74
CA LEU A 83 12.48 15.84 22.39
C LEU A 83 10.95 15.80 22.33
N GLU A 84 10.29 14.92 23.08
CA GLU A 84 8.82 14.90 23.19
C GLU A 84 8.26 16.17 23.84
N GLU A 85 8.87 16.65 24.91
CA GLU A 85 8.46 17.87 25.60
C GLU A 85 8.58 19.10 24.69
N ALA A 86 9.73 19.29 24.05
CA ALA A 86 9.94 20.37 23.10
C ALA A 86 8.99 20.28 21.89
N ARG A 87 8.83 19.09 21.29
CA ARG A 87 7.88 18.87 20.18
C ARG A 87 6.44 19.22 20.58
N SER A 88 6.04 18.93 21.81
CA SER A 88 4.70 19.25 22.32
C SER A 88 4.49 20.76 22.41
N LYS A 89 5.47 21.51 22.95
CA LYS A 89 5.40 22.99 23.00
C LYS A 89 5.31 23.61 21.61
N LEU A 90 6.15 23.16 20.67
CA LEU A 90 6.10 23.59 19.27
C LEU A 90 4.77 23.21 18.60
N PHE A 91 4.24 22.02 18.89
CA PHE A 91 2.97 21.57 18.33
C PHE A 91 1.82 22.49 18.76
N GLU A 92 1.73 22.83 20.05
CA GLU A 92 0.71 23.75 20.56
C GLU A 92 0.83 25.15 19.93
N SER A 93 2.05 25.69 19.83
CA SER A 93 2.26 26.97 19.13
C SER A 93 1.83 26.90 17.67
N ARG A 94 2.18 25.81 16.96
CA ARG A 94 1.80 25.60 15.56
C ARG A 94 0.29 25.52 15.36
N LEU A 95 -0.48 25.01 16.32
CA LEU A 95 -1.95 24.94 16.23
C LEU A 95 -2.61 26.31 16.13
N THR A 96 -1.93 27.38 16.58
CA THR A 96 -2.42 28.77 16.46
C THR A 96 -2.21 29.36 15.06
N ARG A 97 -1.43 28.71 14.20
CA ARG A 97 -1.12 29.18 12.85
C ARG A 97 -2.27 28.87 11.87
N PRO A 98 -2.46 29.69 10.82
CA PRO A 98 -3.39 29.37 9.74
C PRO A 98 -3.07 28.00 9.12
N ARG A 99 -4.04 27.09 9.12
CA ARG A 99 -3.86 25.76 8.53
C ARG A 99 -3.81 25.85 7.00
N PRO A 100 -2.99 25.03 6.33
CA PRO A 100 -3.07 24.89 4.89
C PRO A 100 -4.46 24.36 4.51
N GLY A 101 -4.91 24.70 3.30
CA GLY A 101 -6.12 24.09 2.75
C GLY A 101 -5.94 22.57 2.70
N LEU A 102 -6.95 21.84 3.17
CA LEU A 102 -7.00 20.39 3.04
C LEU A 102 -7.74 20.05 1.74
N ASP A 103 -7.09 19.29 0.86
CA ASP A 103 -7.84 18.56 -0.15
C ASP A 103 -8.48 17.34 0.53
N ASP A 104 -9.77 17.43 0.80
CA ASP A 104 -10.58 16.41 1.45
C ASP A 104 -11.25 15.46 0.46
N LYS A 105 -10.83 15.49 -0.82
CA LYS A 105 -11.29 14.54 -1.82
C LYS A 105 -10.82 13.12 -1.49
N ILE A 106 -11.77 12.18 -1.51
CA ILE A 106 -11.47 10.75 -1.42
C ILE A 106 -11.19 10.25 -2.84
N LEU A 107 -9.94 9.90 -3.12
CA LEU A 107 -9.51 9.31 -4.39
C LEU A 107 -9.43 7.79 -4.27
N VAL A 108 -10.02 7.07 -5.22
CA VAL A 108 -10.08 5.61 -5.20
C VAL A 108 -8.68 4.99 -5.29
N ALA A 109 -7.82 5.45 -6.20
CA ALA A 109 -6.45 4.97 -6.30
C ALA A 109 -5.66 5.09 -4.97
N TRP A 110 -5.70 6.25 -4.34
CA TRP A 110 -4.97 6.52 -3.10
C TRP A 110 -5.53 5.75 -1.90
N ASN A 111 -6.86 5.65 -1.80
CA ASN A 111 -7.48 4.83 -0.76
C ASN A 111 -7.23 3.34 -1.00
N GLY A 112 -7.17 2.87 -2.25
CA GLY A 112 -6.75 1.51 -2.58
C GLY A 112 -5.34 1.20 -2.06
N MET A 113 -4.39 2.12 -2.26
CA MET A 113 -3.04 1.98 -1.68
C MET A 113 -3.07 1.94 -0.14
N MET A 114 -3.84 2.82 0.50
CA MET A 114 -3.97 2.85 1.96
C MET A 114 -4.63 1.57 2.51
N ILE A 115 -5.73 1.11 1.92
CA ILE A 115 -6.43 -0.13 2.30
C ILE A 115 -5.49 -1.33 2.16
N SER A 116 -4.76 -1.40 1.05
CA SER A 116 -3.74 -2.42 0.81
C SER A 116 -2.66 -2.43 1.90
N ALA A 117 -2.15 -1.25 2.29
CA ALA A 117 -1.16 -1.11 3.35
C ALA A 117 -1.72 -1.52 4.73
N LEU A 118 -2.93 -1.09 5.06
CA LEU A 118 -3.61 -1.44 6.31
C LEU A 118 -3.89 -2.95 6.41
N ALA A 119 -4.35 -3.58 5.32
CA ALA A 119 -4.61 -5.02 5.28
C ALA A 119 -3.32 -5.84 5.47
N LYS A 120 -2.22 -5.45 4.79
CA LYS A 120 -0.90 -6.06 5.00
C LYS A 120 -0.37 -5.83 6.42
N GLY A 121 -0.49 -4.60 6.92
CA GLY A 121 -0.09 -4.23 8.27
C GLY A 121 -0.85 -5.00 9.34
N ALA A 122 -2.15 -5.25 9.14
CA ALA A 122 -2.96 -6.03 10.07
C ALA A 122 -2.42 -7.45 10.26
N LEU A 123 -1.99 -8.11 9.18
CA LEU A 123 -1.39 -9.44 9.22
C LEU A 123 -0.03 -9.44 9.93
N VAL A 124 0.87 -8.55 9.51
CA VAL A 124 2.26 -8.52 10.00
C VAL A 124 2.33 -8.05 11.46
N LEU A 125 1.57 -7.01 11.80
CA LEU A 125 1.58 -6.39 13.14
C LEU A 125 0.56 -7.02 14.09
N ARG A 126 -0.30 -7.93 13.58
CA ARG A 126 -1.39 -8.56 14.34
C ARG A 126 -2.33 -7.54 14.98
N ASP A 127 -2.62 -6.47 14.25
CA ASP A 127 -3.47 -5.38 14.73
C ASP A 127 -4.81 -5.39 14.00
N LYS A 128 -5.84 -5.86 14.72
CA LYS A 128 -7.23 -5.87 14.23
C LYS A 128 -7.74 -4.47 13.88
N LYS A 129 -7.25 -3.40 14.52
CA LYS A 129 -7.71 -2.03 14.22
C LYS A 129 -7.35 -1.63 12.80
N LEU A 130 -6.20 -2.11 12.29
CA LEU A 130 -5.78 -1.88 10.91
C LEU A 130 -6.71 -2.59 9.94
N LEU A 131 -7.05 -3.87 10.20
CA LEU A 131 -8.01 -4.61 9.38
C LEU A 131 -9.38 -3.92 9.38
N ASP A 132 -9.89 -3.57 10.56
CA ASP A 132 -11.19 -2.91 10.68
C ASP A 132 -11.21 -1.57 9.93
N ALA A 133 -10.10 -0.82 9.92
CA ALA A 133 -9.97 0.42 9.16
C ALA A 133 -9.95 0.15 7.64
N ALA A 134 -9.20 -0.85 7.20
CA ALA A 134 -9.13 -1.26 5.80
C ALA A 134 -10.51 -1.67 5.26
N GLU A 135 -11.24 -2.51 6.00
CA GLU A 135 -12.56 -2.96 5.60
C GLU A 135 -13.59 -1.83 5.58
N ARG A 136 -13.56 -0.92 6.56
CA ARG A 136 -14.46 0.26 6.56
C ARG A 136 -14.22 1.13 5.33
N ALA A 137 -12.96 1.40 5.00
CA ALA A 137 -12.61 2.20 3.82
C ALA A 137 -12.99 1.49 2.51
N ALA A 138 -12.74 0.18 2.40
CA ALA A 138 -13.14 -0.60 1.23
C ALA A 138 -14.66 -0.63 1.04
N ARG A 139 -15.43 -0.89 2.12
CA ARG A 139 -16.90 -0.83 2.08
C ARG A 139 -17.40 0.52 1.61
N PHE A 140 -16.86 1.63 2.14
CA PHE A 140 -17.24 2.96 1.66
C PHE A 140 -17.06 3.12 0.15
N ILE A 141 -15.92 2.70 -0.40
CA ILE A 141 -15.66 2.78 -1.84
C ILE A 141 -16.61 1.88 -2.63
N LEU A 142 -16.82 0.63 -2.18
CA LEU A 142 -17.70 -0.31 -2.87
C LEU A 142 -19.17 0.12 -2.82
N ASP A 143 -19.61 0.74 -1.72
CA ASP A 143 -20.99 1.18 -1.56
C ASP A 143 -21.29 2.52 -2.26
N THR A 144 -20.26 3.37 -2.44
CA THR A 144 -20.45 4.76 -2.90
C THR A 144 -19.90 5.01 -4.31
N LEU A 145 -18.84 4.31 -4.69
CA LEU A 145 -18.05 4.59 -5.90
C LEU A 145 -17.94 3.41 -6.86
N TYR A 146 -18.51 2.27 -6.51
CA TYR A 146 -18.59 1.10 -7.38
C TYR A 146 -20.04 0.82 -7.74
N ASP A 147 -20.30 0.68 -9.04
CA ASP A 147 -21.58 0.22 -9.55
C ASP A 147 -21.49 -1.26 -9.90
N SER A 148 -22.05 -2.10 -9.03
CA SER A 148 -22.10 -3.56 -9.22
C SER A 148 -22.86 -4.03 -10.47
N THR A 149 -23.75 -3.20 -11.04
CA THR A 149 -24.51 -3.56 -12.24
C THR A 149 -23.69 -3.35 -13.51
N THR A 150 -22.87 -2.30 -13.53
CA THR A 150 -22.01 -1.97 -14.69
C THR A 150 -20.55 -2.39 -14.51
N GLY A 151 -20.14 -2.76 -13.30
CA GLY A 151 -18.75 -3.03 -12.93
C GLY A 151 -17.88 -1.76 -12.86
N LYS A 152 -18.46 -0.56 -13.02
CA LYS A 152 -17.69 0.68 -13.15
C LYS A 152 -17.32 1.29 -11.80
N LEU A 153 -16.09 1.83 -11.71
CA LEU A 153 -15.63 2.66 -10.60
C LEU A 153 -15.70 4.15 -10.96
N LEU A 154 -16.03 4.96 -9.97
CA LEU A 154 -15.83 6.41 -9.98
C LEU A 154 -14.49 6.75 -9.30
N ARG A 155 -13.78 7.74 -9.84
CA ARG A 155 -12.44 8.14 -9.38
C ARG A 155 -12.44 8.81 -8.01
N SER A 156 -13.46 9.64 -7.75
CA SER A 156 -13.40 10.54 -6.61
C SER A 156 -14.74 10.87 -6.00
N TYR A 157 -14.74 11.01 -4.67
CA TYR A 157 -15.85 11.51 -3.88
C TYR A 157 -15.47 12.79 -3.14
N ARG A 158 -16.36 13.78 -3.13
CA ARG A 158 -16.27 14.95 -2.26
C ARG A 158 -17.66 15.51 -2.00
N ASN A 159 -18.01 15.76 -0.74
CA ASN A 159 -19.26 16.42 -0.35
C ASN A 159 -20.55 15.84 -0.96
N GLY A 160 -20.65 14.51 -1.07
CA GLY A 160 -21.82 13.83 -1.64
C GLY A 160 -21.80 13.72 -3.17
N GLU A 161 -20.80 14.30 -3.82
CA GLU A 161 -20.65 14.25 -5.27
C GLU A 161 -19.61 13.20 -5.69
N ALA A 162 -20.00 12.36 -6.65
CA ALA A 162 -19.14 11.43 -7.35
C ALA A 162 -19.60 11.35 -8.82
N SER A 163 -18.77 11.82 -9.73
CA SER A 163 -19.15 11.97 -11.15
C SER A 163 -18.02 11.72 -12.15
N ILE A 164 -16.79 11.57 -11.65
CA ILE A 164 -15.62 11.39 -12.50
C ILE A 164 -15.40 9.90 -12.69
N ASP A 165 -15.42 9.45 -13.95
CA ASP A 165 -15.10 8.06 -14.31
C ASP A 165 -13.71 7.65 -13.80
N GLY A 166 -13.65 6.44 -13.23
CA GLY A 166 -12.43 5.81 -12.77
C GLY A 166 -11.39 5.68 -13.87
N LYS A 167 -10.12 5.83 -13.51
CA LYS A 167 -8.96 5.66 -14.38
C LYS A 167 -8.30 4.31 -14.10
N ALA A 168 -7.36 3.90 -14.96
CA ALA A 168 -6.70 2.61 -14.78
C ALA A 168 -6.04 2.44 -13.40
N SER A 169 -5.53 3.53 -12.81
CA SER A 169 -4.95 3.53 -11.45
C SER A 169 -5.99 3.28 -10.35
N ASP A 170 -7.21 3.76 -10.50
CA ASP A 170 -8.30 3.52 -9.55
C ASP A 170 -8.64 2.02 -9.48
N TYR A 171 -8.74 1.37 -10.64
CA TYR A 171 -8.94 -0.07 -10.73
C TYR A 171 -7.74 -0.86 -10.20
N ALA A 172 -6.52 -0.54 -10.67
CA ALA A 172 -5.31 -1.27 -10.29
C ALA A 172 -5.11 -1.28 -8.76
N CYS A 173 -5.24 -0.11 -8.13
CA CYS A 173 -5.08 0.03 -6.68
C CYS A 173 -6.22 -0.64 -5.91
N MET A 174 -7.47 -0.58 -6.38
CA MET A 174 -8.59 -1.25 -5.70
C MET A 174 -8.52 -2.77 -5.83
N ILE A 175 -8.18 -3.31 -7.00
CA ILE A 175 -7.93 -4.75 -7.17
C ILE A 175 -6.82 -5.17 -6.21
N GLN A 176 -5.73 -4.39 -6.12
CA GLN A 176 -4.64 -4.68 -5.20
C GLN A 176 -5.11 -4.71 -3.74
N ALA A 177 -5.92 -3.74 -3.33
CA ALA A 177 -6.49 -3.62 -2.01
C ALA A 177 -7.38 -4.81 -1.65
N LEU A 178 -8.27 -5.20 -2.56
CA LEU A 178 -9.22 -6.30 -2.37
C LEU A 178 -8.52 -7.66 -2.29
N ILE A 179 -7.49 -7.89 -3.10
CA ILE A 179 -6.66 -9.11 -2.96
C ILE A 179 -6.00 -9.14 -1.58
N ASN A 180 -5.47 -8.01 -1.09
CA ASN A 180 -4.81 -7.96 0.22
C ASN A 180 -5.80 -8.07 1.39
N LEU A 181 -7.00 -7.51 1.26
CA LEU A 181 -8.10 -7.72 2.21
C LEU A 181 -8.53 -9.18 2.25
N TYR A 182 -8.65 -9.85 1.11
CA TYR A 182 -8.92 -11.28 1.07
C TYR A 182 -7.82 -12.06 1.79
N GLN A 183 -6.54 -11.79 1.54
CA GLN A 183 -5.47 -12.49 2.26
C GLN A 183 -5.50 -12.26 3.78
N ALA A 184 -5.96 -11.08 4.22
CA ALA A 184 -6.03 -10.73 5.63
C ALA A 184 -7.28 -11.26 6.36
N SER A 185 -8.42 -11.31 5.67
CA SER A 185 -9.74 -11.65 6.26
C SER A 185 -10.24 -13.04 5.86
N LEU A 186 -9.67 -13.62 4.80
CA LEU A 186 -10.18 -14.78 4.07
C LEU A 186 -11.62 -14.59 3.57
N ASP A 187 -12.10 -13.36 3.39
CA ASP A 187 -13.46 -13.11 2.93
C ASP A 187 -13.59 -13.20 1.40
N PRO A 188 -14.26 -14.25 0.88
CA PRO A 188 -14.27 -14.51 -0.57
C PRO A 188 -14.89 -13.38 -1.38
N GLU A 189 -15.79 -12.57 -0.80
CA GLU A 189 -16.40 -11.42 -1.46
C GLU A 189 -15.37 -10.41 -1.96
N TYR A 190 -14.29 -10.18 -1.21
CA TYR A 190 -13.23 -9.27 -1.66
C TYR A 190 -12.53 -9.81 -2.91
N LEU A 191 -12.22 -11.10 -2.96
CA LEU A 191 -11.56 -11.68 -4.14
C LEU A 191 -12.52 -11.80 -5.33
N SER A 192 -13.79 -12.13 -5.10
CA SER A 192 -14.84 -12.08 -6.13
C SER A 192 -14.94 -10.67 -6.76
N THR A 193 -14.97 -9.64 -5.91
CA THR A 193 -15.03 -8.24 -6.36
C THR A 193 -13.74 -7.82 -7.09
N ALA A 194 -12.58 -8.29 -6.61
CA ALA A 194 -11.29 -8.04 -7.28
C ALA A 194 -11.26 -8.64 -8.69
N ILE A 195 -11.82 -9.84 -8.88
CA ILE A 195 -11.94 -10.51 -10.18
C ILE A 195 -12.87 -9.72 -11.09
N ALA A 196 -14.04 -9.29 -10.61
CA ALA A 196 -14.97 -8.47 -11.40
C ALA A 196 -14.34 -7.14 -11.85
N LEU A 197 -13.66 -6.44 -10.94
CA LEU A 197 -12.95 -5.20 -11.27
C LEU A 197 -11.78 -5.44 -12.23
N ALA A 198 -11.07 -6.56 -12.11
CA ALA A 198 -10.02 -6.97 -13.04
C ALA A 198 -10.58 -7.16 -14.46
N GLU A 199 -11.73 -7.81 -14.60
CA GLU A 199 -12.39 -7.99 -15.91
C GLU A 199 -12.79 -6.64 -16.50
N THR A 200 -13.42 -5.76 -15.71
CA THR A 200 -13.75 -4.41 -16.16
C THR A 200 -12.49 -3.59 -16.50
N GLN A 201 -11.40 -3.74 -15.76
CA GLN A 201 -10.15 -3.03 -16.05
C GLN A 201 -9.57 -3.48 -17.40
N ILE A 202 -9.57 -4.79 -17.67
CA ILE A 202 -9.12 -5.34 -18.96
C ILE A 202 -10.00 -4.79 -20.09
N GLU A 203 -11.32 -4.85 -19.95
CA GLU A 203 -12.26 -4.38 -20.96
C GLU A 203 -12.06 -2.90 -21.29
N ARG A 204 -11.91 -2.05 -20.28
CA ARG A 204 -11.94 -0.60 -20.44
C ARG A 204 -10.60 0.02 -20.81
N PHE A 205 -9.48 -0.59 -20.44
CA PHE A 205 -8.17 0.06 -20.49
C PHE A 205 -7.08 -0.74 -21.20
N PHE A 206 -7.24 -2.06 -21.38
CA PHE A 206 -6.18 -2.91 -21.94
C PHE A 206 -6.19 -2.94 -23.48
N ASP A 207 -5.09 -2.50 -24.09
CA ASP A 207 -4.91 -2.58 -25.53
C ASP A 207 -4.52 -4.01 -25.93
N GLN A 208 -5.45 -4.72 -26.57
CA GLN A 208 -5.27 -6.10 -27.01
C GLN A 208 -4.23 -6.28 -28.14
N LYS A 209 -3.68 -5.22 -28.74
CA LYS A 209 -2.62 -5.33 -29.74
C LYS A 209 -1.25 -5.10 -29.11
N GLN A 210 -1.13 -4.05 -28.31
CA GLN A 210 0.12 -3.63 -27.68
C GLN A 210 0.41 -4.39 -26.39
N GLY A 211 -0.63 -4.86 -25.69
CA GLY A 211 -0.50 -5.56 -24.42
C GLY A 211 -0.21 -4.62 -23.25
N VAL A 212 -0.84 -3.45 -23.21
CA VAL A 212 -0.60 -2.39 -22.20
C VAL A 212 -1.91 -1.73 -21.77
N PHE A 213 -1.94 -1.21 -20.55
CA PHE A 213 -3.06 -0.41 -20.05
C PHE A 213 -2.85 1.08 -20.33
N TYR A 214 -3.84 1.71 -20.93
CA TYR A 214 -3.94 3.17 -21.01
C TYR A 214 -4.48 3.75 -19.69
N SER A 215 -4.04 4.95 -19.33
CA SER A 215 -4.49 5.67 -18.13
C SER A 215 -6.00 5.98 -18.13
N THR A 216 -6.58 6.22 -19.31
CA THR A 216 -7.99 6.59 -19.52
C THR A 216 -8.71 5.53 -20.34
N ALA A 217 -10.03 5.42 -20.14
CA ALA A 217 -10.83 4.38 -20.76
C ALA A 217 -10.97 4.62 -22.27
N PHE A 218 -11.19 3.55 -23.03
CA PHE A 218 -11.43 3.65 -24.47
C PHE A 218 -12.70 4.46 -24.82
N ASP A 219 -13.70 4.43 -23.94
CA ASP A 219 -14.97 5.15 -24.08
C ASP A 219 -14.94 6.59 -23.51
N ASP A 220 -13.80 7.06 -23.00
CA ASP A 220 -13.67 8.43 -22.47
C ASP A 220 -13.53 9.47 -23.60
N GLU A 221 -14.64 10.10 -23.97
CA GLU A 221 -14.70 11.15 -25.00
C GLU A 221 -13.97 12.44 -24.59
N ASN A 222 -13.71 12.64 -23.29
CA ASN A 222 -13.05 13.84 -22.77
C ASN A 222 -11.53 13.73 -22.76
N ALA A 223 -10.97 12.56 -23.14
CA ALA A 223 -9.54 12.30 -23.18
C ALA A 223 -9.01 12.37 -24.63
N PRO A 224 -8.57 13.55 -25.12
CA PRO A 224 -8.07 13.69 -26.49
C PRO A 224 -6.78 12.90 -26.74
N LEU A 225 -6.00 12.63 -25.68
CA LEU A 225 -4.81 11.81 -25.71
C LEU A 225 -4.87 10.78 -24.58
N ARG A 226 -4.65 9.51 -24.92
CA ARG A 226 -4.56 8.42 -23.94
C ARG A 226 -3.09 8.17 -23.64
N MET A 227 -2.68 8.45 -22.42
CA MET A 227 -1.31 8.26 -21.96
C MET A 227 -1.10 6.85 -21.43
N ILE A 228 0.09 6.31 -21.63
CA ILE A 228 0.57 5.15 -20.89
C ILE A 228 1.44 5.70 -19.76
N GLU A 229 1.12 5.33 -18.53
CA GLU A 229 1.98 5.61 -17.38
C GLU A 229 3.07 4.53 -17.36
N ASP A 230 4.30 4.94 -17.64
CA ASP A 230 5.42 4.07 -18.03
C ASP A 230 6.55 3.99 -16.99
N ASN A 231 6.38 4.62 -15.84
CA ASN A 231 7.36 4.64 -14.75
C ASN A 231 6.65 4.56 -13.38
N ASP A 232 7.23 3.81 -12.46
CA ASP A 232 6.87 3.85 -11.05
C ASP A 232 7.62 5.03 -10.41
N THR A 233 6.89 6.05 -9.95
CA THR A 233 7.49 7.28 -9.39
C THR A 233 7.16 7.38 -7.90
N ALA A 234 6.58 8.48 -7.43
CA ALA A 234 6.05 8.57 -6.08
C ALA A 234 4.95 7.52 -5.83
N GLU A 235 4.25 7.13 -6.88
CA GLU A 235 3.24 6.07 -6.91
C GLU A 235 3.62 5.04 -7.98
N PRO A 236 3.39 3.73 -7.75
CA PRO A 236 3.60 2.74 -8.80
C PRO A 236 2.62 2.94 -9.94
N SER A 237 3.06 2.68 -11.18
CA SER A 237 2.21 2.83 -12.35
C SER A 237 1.04 1.82 -12.31
N PRO A 238 -0.13 2.17 -12.90
CA PRO A 238 -1.23 1.22 -13.04
C PRO A 238 -0.81 -0.05 -13.78
N ASN A 239 0.13 0.04 -14.73
CA ASN A 239 0.66 -1.13 -15.44
C ASN A 239 1.43 -2.07 -14.52
N SER A 240 2.35 -1.55 -13.69
CA SER A 240 3.11 -2.35 -12.73
C SER A 240 2.20 -3.03 -11.70
N ILE A 241 1.26 -2.28 -11.13
CA ILE A 241 0.30 -2.80 -10.15
C ILE A 241 -0.57 -3.88 -10.79
N SER A 242 -1.06 -3.64 -12.02
CA SER A 242 -1.95 -4.58 -12.70
C SER A 242 -1.23 -5.86 -13.11
N ALA A 243 -0.02 -5.78 -13.67
CA ALA A 243 0.78 -6.96 -13.99
C ALA A 243 1.01 -7.83 -12.74
N PHE A 244 1.34 -7.20 -11.61
CA PHE A 244 1.51 -7.89 -10.34
C PHE A 244 0.19 -8.52 -9.84
N ASN A 245 -0.91 -7.78 -9.87
CA ASN A 245 -2.23 -8.27 -9.47
C ASN A 245 -2.69 -9.46 -10.31
N TYR A 246 -2.55 -9.40 -11.63
CA TYR A 246 -3.01 -10.46 -12.52
C TYR A 246 -2.23 -11.75 -12.35
N LEU A 247 -0.92 -11.69 -12.03
CA LEU A 247 -0.17 -12.90 -11.65
C LEU A 247 -0.73 -13.52 -10.37
N ARG A 248 -1.08 -12.70 -9.37
CA ARG A 248 -1.68 -13.18 -8.11
C ARG A 248 -3.08 -13.76 -8.33
N LEU A 249 -3.93 -13.08 -9.11
CA LEU A 249 -5.26 -13.58 -9.46
C LEU A 249 -5.17 -14.87 -10.28
N ALA A 250 -4.24 -14.95 -11.25
CA ALA A 250 -4.04 -16.17 -12.02
C ALA A 250 -3.61 -17.34 -11.13
N ALA A 251 -2.71 -17.12 -10.18
CA ALA A 251 -2.37 -18.13 -9.18
C ALA A 251 -3.60 -18.53 -8.36
N MET A 252 -4.30 -17.55 -7.77
CA MET A 252 -5.43 -17.79 -6.87
C MET A 252 -6.65 -18.44 -7.53
N THR A 253 -6.85 -18.27 -8.84
CA THR A 253 -8.06 -18.73 -9.56
C THR A 253 -7.77 -19.84 -10.57
N GLY A 254 -6.51 -20.06 -10.95
CA GLY A 254 -6.13 -20.96 -12.03
C GLY A 254 -6.45 -20.44 -13.45
N ARG A 255 -6.90 -19.19 -13.59
CA ARG A 255 -7.23 -18.58 -14.89
C ARG A 255 -5.98 -18.15 -15.64
N ASN A 256 -5.59 -18.94 -16.64
CA ASN A 256 -4.38 -18.67 -17.43
C ASN A 256 -4.48 -17.38 -18.25
N GLU A 257 -5.69 -16.95 -18.61
CA GLU A 257 -5.90 -15.71 -19.38
C GLU A 257 -5.39 -14.49 -18.61
N LEU A 258 -5.56 -14.46 -17.28
CA LEU A 258 -5.03 -13.38 -16.43
C LEU A 258 -3.49 -13.38 -16.43
N ARG A 259 -2.86 -14.57 -16.40
CA ARG A 259 -1.41 -14.69 -16.52
C ARG A 259 -0.91 -14.18 -17.86
N GLU A 260 -1.61 -14.48 -18.94
CA GLU A 260 -1.26 -13.98 -20.28
C GLU A 260 -1.33 -12.45 -20.36
N ILE A 261 -2.35 -11.82 -19.79
CA ILE A 261 -2.45 -10.35 -19.70
C ILE A 261 -1.24 -9.77 -18.96
N ALA A 262 -0.87 -10.36 -17.82
CA ALA A 262 0.30 -9.93 -17.04
C ALA A 262 1.60 -10.04 -17.86
N LEU A 263 1.83 -11.18 -18.51
CA LEU A 263 3.03 -11.43 -19.32
C LEU A 263 3.13 -10.48 -20.51
N ARG A 264 2.00 -10.18 -21.16
CA ARG A 264 1.96 -9.20 -22.25
C ARG A 264 2.31 -7.79 -21.76
N THR A 265 1.81 -7.41 -20.59
CA THR A 265 2.15 -6.13 -19.94
C THR A 265 3.64 -6.06 -19.61
N ILE A 266 4.20 -7.10 -18.98
CA ILE A 266 5.64 -7.20 -18.68
C ILE A 266 6.47 -7.10 -19.97
N ASN A 267 6.05 -7.79 -21.04
CA ASN A 267 6.76 -7.76 -22.31
C ASN A 267 6.74 -6.38 -22.98
N PHE A 268 5.64 -5.62 -22.87
CA PHE A 268 5.56 -4.24 -23.36
C PHE A 268 6.63 -3.35 -22.70
N PHE A 269 6.87 -3.52 -21.40
CA PHE A 269 7.87 -2.75 -20.64
C PHE A 269 9.28 -3.35 -20.63
N SER A 270 9.52 -4.46 -21.34
CA SER A 270 10.81 -5.16 -21.35
C SER A 270 12.00 -4.26 -21.70
N SER A 271 11.87 -3.41 -22.73
CA SER A 271 12.95 -2.50 -23.13
C SER A 271 13.29 -1.47 -22.04
N THR A 272 12.29 -0.98 -21.30
CA THR A 272 12.51 -0.08 -20.16
C THR A 272 13.14 -0.82 -18.99
N LEU A 273 12.70 -2.05 -18.70
CA LEU A 273 13.30 -2.89 -17.66
C LEU A 273 14.77 -3.20 -17.93
N ASP A 274 15.13 -3.48 -19.18
CA ASP A 274 16.52 -3.77 -19.58
C ASP A 274 17.40 -2.52 -19.50
N ALA A 275 16.88 -1.36 -19.88
CA ALA A 275 17.64 -0.11 -19.92
C ALA A 275 17.70 0.64 -18.58
N ASN A 276 16.62 0.64 -17.80
CA ASN A 276 16.47 1.39 -16.56
C ASN A 276 15.50 0.69 -15.57
N PRO A 277 15.91 -0.42 -14.94
CA PRO A 277 15.03 -1.17 -14.02
C PRO A 277 14.61 -0.38 -12.77
N VAL A 278 15.39 0.65 -12.38
CA VAL A 278 15.08 1.51 -11.23
C VAL A 278 13.84 2.36 -11.46
N ALA A 279 13.44 2.58 -12.71
CA ALA A 279 12.22 3.32 -13.03
C ALA A 279 10.96 2.46 -12.93
N LEU A 280 11.08 1.13 -12.79
CA LEU A 280 9.96 0.19 -12.76
C LEU A 280 10.11 -0.92 -11.68
N PRO A 281 10.42 -0.58 -10.41
CA PRO A 281 10.62 -1.55 -9.33
C PRO A 281 9.46 -2.54 -9.14
N LEU A 282 8.20 -2.12 -9.25
CA LEU A 282 7.07 -3.04 -9.07
C LEU A 282 6.86 -3.92 -10.30
N MET A 283 7.10 -3.40 -11.51
CA MET A 283 7.10 -4.25 -12.72
C MET A 283 8.23 -5.29 -12.66
N LEU A 284 9.40 -4.92 -12.13
CA LEU A 284 10.51 -5.85 -11.94
C LEU A 284 10.13 -6.97 -10.94
N ALA A 285 9.41 -6.63 -9.87
CA ALA A 285 8.83 -7.62 -8.97
C ALA A 285 7.80 -8.52 -9.69
N ALA A 286 6.93 -7.96 -10.53
CA ALA A 286 6.00 -8.75 -11.35
C ALA A 286 6.75 -9.70 -12.31
N ARG A 287 7.84 -9.24 -12.94
CA ARG A 287 8.70 -10.08 -13.78
C ARG A 287 9.33 -11.23 -12.97
N ALA A 288 9.88 -10.93 -11.80
CA ALA A 288 10.45 -11.96 -10.92
C ALA A 288 9.39 -13.00 -10.52
N MET A 289 8.19 -12.55 -10.14
CA MET A 289 7.06 -13.44 -9.82
C MET A 289 6.64 -14.29 -11.03
N ALA A 290 6.66 -13.74 -12.24
CA ALA A 290 6.30 -14.45 -13.45
C ALA A 290 7.27 -15.61 -13.78
N ASP A 291 8.56 -15.45 -13.45
CA ASP A 291 9.61 -16.45 -13.67
C ASP A 291 9.65 -17.52 -12.55
N THR A 292 8.97 -17.29 -11.42
CA THR A 292 8.84 -18.25 -10.32
C THR A 292 7.52 -19.02 -10.39
N ALA A 293 7.54 -20.30 -9.97
CA ALA A 293 6.31 -21.05 -9.77
C ALA A 293 5.57 -20.49 -8.54
N PRO A 294 4.27 -20.14 -8.64
CA PRO A 294 3.53 -19.59 -7.51
C PRO A 294 3.47 -20.60 -6.35
N ALA A 295 3.54 -20.08 -5.13
CA ALA A 295 3.30 -20.84 -3.91
C ALA A 295 1.91 -20.51 -3.38
N GLN A 296 1.22 -21.53 -2.89
CA GLN A 296 -0.15 -21.41 -2.38
C GLN A 296 -0.25 -22.05 -1.00
N LEU A 297 -0.70 -21.28 -0.03
CA LEU A 297 -1.12 -21.82 1.27
C LEU A 297 -2.63 -21.98 1.27
N ILE A 298 -3.09 -23.23 1.16
CA ILE A 298 -4.51 -23.56 1.18
C ILE A 298 -4.89 -23.89 2.62
N VAL A 299 -5.72 -23.05 3.23
CA VAL A 299 -6.21 -23.22 4.61
C VAL A 299 -7.64 -23.80 4.60
N SER A 300 -7.90 -24.83 5.38
CA SER A 300 -9.21 -25.48 5.53
C SER A 300 -9.69 -25.33 6.96
N GLY A 301 -10.99 -25.08 7.18
CA GLY A 301 -11.57 -24.80 8.50
C GLY A 301 -12.33 -23.49 8.56
N LYS A 302 -12.86 -23.10 9.72
CA LYS A 302 -13.58 -21.83 9.87
C LYS A 302 -12.59 -20.66 9.85
N ARG A 303 -12.92 -19.57 9.15
CA ARG A 303 -12.10 -18.33 9.11
C ARG A 303 -11.84 -17.73 10.50
N SER A 304 -12.80 -17.90 11.41
CA SER A 304 -12.71 -17.45 12.80
C SER A 304 -11.99 -18.44 13.73
N ASP A 305 -11.51 -19.57 13.21
CA ASP A 305 -10.79 -20.56 14.01
C ASP A 305 -9.41 -20.01 14.39
N PRO A 306 -9.03 -19.99 15.69
CA PRO A 306 -7.73 -19.51 16.13
C PRO A 306 -6.54 -20.23 15.47
N VAL A 307 -6.69 -21.50 15.11
CA VAL A 307 -5.62 -22.25 14.40
C VAL A 307 -5.40 -21.66 13.00
N ILE A 308 -6.49 -21.36 12.28
CA ILE A 308 -6.41 -20.76 10.94
C ILE A 308 -5.80 -19.36 11.01
N GLN A 309 -6.21 -18.54 11.98
CA GLN A 309 -5.64 -17.22 12.19
C GLN A 309 -4.13 -17.31 12.46
N ARG A 310 -3.68 -18.20 13.34
CA ARG A 310 -2.25 -18.42 13.62
C ARG A 310 -1.46 -18.89 12.38
N LEU A 311 -2.04 -19.74 11.54
CA LEU A 311 -1.39 -20.23 10.31
C LEU A 311 -1.27 -19.12 9.25
N VAL A 312 -2.31 -18.31 9.07
CA VAL A 312 -2.27 -17.12 8.19
C VAL A 312 -1.26 -16.10 8.68
N GLU A 313 -1.22 -15.84 10.00
CA GLU A 313 -0.22 -14.97 10.61
C GLU A 313 1.20 -15.49 10.38
N ALA A 314 1.43 -16.80 10.55
CA ALA A 314 2.74 -17.42 10.30
C ALA A 314 3.20 -17.23 8.85
N ALA A 315 2.29 -17.47 7.89
CA ALA A 315 2.55 -17.23 6.47
C ALA A 315 2.99 -15.79 6.17
N SER A 316 2.48 -14.82 6.93
CA SER A 316 2.83 -13.40 6.76
C SER A 316 4.16 -12.96 7.39
N ARG A 317 4.80 -13.82 8.21
CA ARG A 317 6.08 -13.50 8.87
C ARG A 317 7.25 -13.44 7.89
N HIS A 318 7.13 -14.17 6.79
CA HIS A 318 8.14 -14.27 5.75
C HIS A 318 7.63 -13.61 4.49
N TYR A 319 8.27 -12.53 4.06
CA TYR A 319 7.92 -11.92 2.78
C TYR A 319 8.34 -12.87 1.64
N GLN A 320 7.34 -13.48 1.00
CA GLN A 320 7.47 -14.27 -0.22
C GLN A 320 6.57 -13.66 -1.26
N LEU A 321 7.15 -13.26 -2.39
CA LEU A 321 6.48 -12.49 -3.42
C LEU A 321 5.38 -13.31 -4.12
N GLU A 322 5.63 -14.61 -4.24
CA GLU A 322 4.85 -15.60 -4.95
C GLU A 322 3.83 -16.33 -4.06
N LEU A 323 3.88 -16.14 -2.75
CA LEU A 323 3.00 -16.81 -1.80
C LEU A 323 1.61 -16.16 -1.78
N THR A 324 0.60 -16.97 -2.09
CA THR A 324 -0.81 -16.61 -1.99
C THR A 324 -1.54 -17.48 -0.99
N ILE A 325 -2.48 -16.93 -0.23
CA ILE A 325 -3.29 -17.68 0.73
C ILE A 325 -4.67 -17.92 0.14
N LEU A 326 -5.15 -19.15 0.18
CA LEU A 326 -6.48 -19.55 -0.27
C LEU A 326 -7.27 -20.19 0.87
N HIS A 327 -8.51 -19.75 1.08
CA HIS A 327 -9.43 -20.43 1.99
C HIS A 327 -10.21 -21.51 1.23
N ALA A 328 -10.06 -22.76 1.65
CA ALA A 328 -10.71 -23.91 1.06
C ALA A 328 -12.22 -23.86 1.36
N ASN A 329 -13.03 -23.52 0.36
CA ASN A 329 -14.48 -23.38 0.48
C ASN A 329 -15.19 -23.90 -0.79
N GLU A 330 -15.93 -25.00 -0.66
CA GLU A 330 -16.58 -25.63 -1.82
C GLU A 330 -17.67 -24.78 -2.51
N ASN A 331 -18.12 -23.69 -1.87
CA ASN A 331 -19.16 -22.81 -2.41
C ASN A 331 -18.63 -21.64 -3.23
N VAL A 332 -17.31 -21.56 -3.45
CA VAL A 332 -16.68 -20.45 -4.14
C VAL A 332 -16.29 -20.87 -5.55
N GLU A 333 -16.96 -20.29 -6.56
CA GLU A 333 -16.84 -20.72 -7.96
C GLU A 333 -15.46 -20.49 -8.57
N TRP A 334 -14.74 -19.44 -8.15
CA TRP A 334 -13.41 -19.11 -8.69
C TRP A 334 -12.26 -19.91 -8.06
N LEU A 335 -12.53 -20.78 -7.08
CA LEU A 335 -11.47 -21.57 -6.45
C LEU A 335 -10.96 -22.68 -7.38
N PRO A 336 -9.63 -22.90 -7.44
CA PRO A 336 -9.06 -24.02 -8.16
C PRO A 336 -9.56 -25.37 -7.63
N SER A 337 -9.67 -26.35 -8.52
CA SER A 337 -10.14 -27.70 -8.19
C SER A 337 -9.34 -28.38 -7.08
N GLU A 338 -8.03 -28.09 -7.00
CA GLU A 338 -7.14 -28.59 -5.94
C GLU A 338 -7.49 -28.01 -4.56
N ALA A 339 -7.81 -26.72 -4.48
CA ALA A 339 -8.29 -26.10 -3.24
C ALA A 339 -9.65 -26.66 -2.82
N VAL A 340 -10.54 -26.94 -3.77
CA VAL A 340 -11.84 -27.59 -3.53
C VAL A 340 -11.66 -29.03 -3.04
N ALA A 341 -10.71 -29.78 -3.61
CA ALA A 341 -10.39 -31.14 -3.15
C ALA A 341 -9.88 -31.13 -1.70
N ILE A 342 -8.98 -30.21 -1.36
CA ILE A 342 -8.48 -30.06 0.01
C ILE A 342 -9.62 -29.70 1.00
N ALA A 343 -10.57 -28.86 0.57
CA ALA A 343 -11.76 -28.53 1.38
C ALA A 343 -12.55 -29.80 1.76
N ARG A 344 -12.73 -30.71 0.79
CA ARG A 344 -13.48 -31.97 0.97
C ARG A 344 -12.75 -32.96 1.87
N ASP A 345 -11.45 -33.11 1.69
CA ASP A 345 -10.64 -34.12 2.39
C ASP A 345 -10.55 -33.90 3.91
N HIS A 346 -10.58 -32.65 4.37
CA HIS A 346 -10.34 -32.32 5.78
C HIS A 346 -11.62 -32.09 6.58
N HIS A 347 -12.81 -32.21 5.95
CA HIS A 347 -14.12 -32.09 6.60
C HIS A 347 -14.26 -30.88 7.56
N GLY A 348 -13.62 -29.75 7.23
CA GLY A 348 -13.65 -28.53 8.04
C GLY A 348 -12.75 -28.53 9.29
N GLN A 349 -11.85 -29.50 9.45
CA GLN A 349 -10.80 -29.43 10.47
C GLN A 349 -9.79 -28.30 10.12
N PRO A 350 -9.35 -27.51 11.12
CA PRO A 350 -8.44 -26.41 10.88
C PRO A 350 -7.04 -26.91 10.48
N THR A 351 -6.68 -26.79 9.22
CA THR A 351 -5.38 -27.21 8.68
C THR A 351 -4.89 -26.25 7.59
N ALA A 352 -3.60 -26.29 7.29
CA ALA A 352 -3.04 -25.62 6.10
C ALA A 352 -2.21 -26.60 5.27
N ARG A 353 -2.26 -26.46 3.95
CA ARG A 353 -1.42 -27.19 3.00
C ARG A 353 -0.68 -26.20 2.13
N LEU A 354 0.64 -26.31 2.11
CA LEU A 354 1.49 -25.55 1.21
C LEU A 354 1.63 -26.30 -0.11
N CYS A 355 1.35 -25.64 -1.22
CA CYS A 355 1.56 -26.14 -2.57
C CYS A 355 2.55 -25.21 -3.29
N ALA A 356 3.70 -25.75 -3.71
CA ALA A 356 4.75 -24.97 -4.34
C ALA A 356 5.57 -25.87 -5.28
N LYS A 357 6.14 -25.28 -6.34
CA LYS A 357 7.00 -26.00 -7.32
C LYS A 357 6.35 -27.29 -7.88
N GLY A 358 5.03 -27.28 -8.08
CA GLY A 358 4.28 -28.40 -8.68
C GLY A 358 3.97 -29.56 -7.72
N GLN A 359 4.14 -29.39 -6.41
CA GLN A 359 3.80 -30.38 -5.39
C GLN A 359 3.11 -29.74 -4.19
N CYS A 360 2.26 -30.51 -3.50
CA CYS A 360 1.68 -30.12 -2.22
C CYS A 360 2.30 -30.91 -1.06
N TYR A 361 2.74 -30.19 -0.04
CA TYR A 361 3.31 -30.75 1.18
C TYR A 361 2.21 -31.33 2.09
N PRO A 362 2.58 -32.17 3.09
CA PRO A 362 1.64 -32.63 4.10
C PRO A 362 0.92 -31.48 4.81
N ALA A 363 -0.30 -31.74 5.29
CA ALA A 363 -1.06 -30.75 6.04
C ALA A 363 -0.40 -30.45 7.39
N VAL A 364 -0.38 -29.18 7.76
CA VAL A 364 0.14 -28.68 9.03
C VAL A 364 -0.97 -28.02 9.84
N ILE A 365 -0.85 -28.10 11.16
CA ILE A 365 -1.75 -27.43 12.12
C ILE A 365 -1.00 -26.47 13.03
N GLU A 366 0.33 -26.63 13.16
CA GLU A 366 1.15 -25.75 13.98
C GLU A 366 1.93 -24.72 13.14
N PRO A 367 1.93 -23.44 13.55
CA PRO A 367 2.70 -22.36 12.90
C PRO A 367 4.19 -22.66 12.69
N GLU A 368 4.83 -23.37 13.63
CA GLU A 368 6.27 -23.66 13.60
C GLU A 368 6.63 -24.63 12.46
N GLU A 369 5.73 -25.58 12.16
CA GLU A 369 5.87 -26.50 11.03
C GLU A 369 5.73 -25.74 9.71
N LEU A 370 4.75 -24.82 9.63
CA LEU A 370 4.56 -23.96 8.47
C LEU A 370 5.77 -23.04 8.23
N ASP A 371 6.29 -22.39 9.27
CA ASP A 371 7.48 -21.54 9.19
C ASP A 371 8.70 -22.33 8.64
N THR A 372 8.85 -23.59 9.07
CA THR A 372 9.92 -24.47 8.59
C THR A 372 9.75 -24.79 7.10
N LEU A 373 8.53 -25.12 6.67
CA LEU A 373 8.22 -25.38 5.26
C LEU A 373 8.47 -24.15 4.38
N LEU A 374 8.00 -22.98 4.80
CA LEU A 374 8.17 -21.74 4.05
C LEU A 374 9.64 -21.35 3.87
N ARG A 375 10.47 -21.53 4.90
CA ARG A 375 11.93 -21.31 4.82
C ARG A 375 12.64 -22.27 3.86
N SER A 376 12.08 -23.44 3.60
CA SER A 376 12.66 -24.40 2.64
C SER A 376 12.39 -24.04 1.17
N LEU A 377 11.48 -23.09 0.91
CA LEU A 377 11.16 -22.66 -0.46
C LEU A 377 12.19 -21.67 -1.04
N GLY A 378 12.82 -20.87 -0.17
CA GLY A 378 13.70 -19.75 -0.50
C GLY A 378 15.19 -20.05 -0.47
#